data_AF-A0A6P2CQJ0-F1
#
_entry.id   AF-A0A6P2CQJ0-F1
#
_cell.length_a   1.000
_cell.length_b   1.000
_cell.length_c   1.000
_cell.angle_alpha   90.00
_cell.angle_beta   90.00
_cell.angle_gamma   90.00
#
_symmetry.space_group_name_H-M   'P 1'
#
loop_
_entity.id
_entity.type
_entity.pdbx_description
1 polymer ?
#
loop_
_entity_poly.entity_id
_entity_poly.type
_entity_poly.pdbx_seq_one_letter_code
_entity_poly.pdbx_strand_id
1 'polypeptide(L)'
;MKNRKNVVNYKEIGIFALILLVIVFVLLKVVPTSFRYGILTAVSISMIIMSMTKKKIVDHDERNYLIDLKAKAVAFNIIEVVFGLLLLSFSIIHIPFIALVLTLVAYLILKMCNLLMFSYYHKNN
;
A
#
# COMPACT_ATOMS: atom_id res chain seq x y z
N MET A 1 -33.79 -22.39 -8.41
CA MET A 1 -32.34 -22.48 -8.11
C MET A 1 -31.80 -21.07 -7.88
N LYS A 2 -31.50 -20.72 -6.62
CA LYS A 2 -31.02 -19.39 -6.21
C LYS A 2 -29.58 -19.23 -6.70
N ASN A 3 -29.39 -18.36 -7.69
CA ASN A 3 -28.13 -18.09 -8.36
C ASN A 3 -27.06 -17.72 -7.32
N ARG A 4 -26.11 -18.63 -7.05
CA ARG A 4 -24.99 -18.38 -6.14
C ARG A 4 -24.12 -17.32 -6.80
N LYS A 5 -24.33 -16.05 -6.44
CA LYS A 5 -23.40 -14.96 -6.75
C LYS A 5 -22.03 -15.43 -6.25
N ASN A 6 -21.14 -15.79 -7.17
CA ASN A 6 -19.71 -15.99 -6.89
C ASN A 6 -19.15 -14.61 -6.51
N VAL A 7 -19.40 -14.18 -5.28
CA VAL A 7 -18.72 -13.05 -4.66
C VAL A 7 -17.30 -13.52 -4.39
N VAL A 8 -16.43 -13.25 -5.36
CA VAL A 8 -14.99 -13.47 -5.25
C VAL A 8 -14.52 -12.88 -3.93
N ASN A 9 -13.93 -13.69 -3.05
CA ASN A 9 -13.50 -13.23 -1.74
C ASN A 9 -12.14 -12.52 -1.85
N TYR A 10 -12.18 -11.25 -2.22
CA TYR A 10 -10.99 -10.42 -2.43
C TYR A 10 -10.04 -10.40 -1.21
N LYS A 11 -10.58 -10.61 0.01
CA LYS A 11 -9.79 -10.74 1.25
C LYS A 11 -8.87 -11.95 1.23
N GLU A 12 -9.39 -13.12 0.84
CA GLU A 12 -8.61 -14.35 0.76
C GLU A 12 -7.56 -14.28 -0.36
N ILE A 13 -7.91 -13.65 -1.48
CA ILE A 13 -6.97 -13.42 -2.60
C ILE A 13 -5.84 -12.48 -2.18
N GLY A 14 -6.14 -11.40 -1.45
CA GLY A 14 -5.14 -10.47 -0.93
C GLY A 14 -4.20 -11.14 0.07
N ILE A 15 -4.73 -11.93 1.01
CA ILE A 15 -3.94 -12.70 1.98
C ILE A 15 -3.06 -13.73 1.27
N PHE A 16 -3.62 -14.45 0.29
CA PHE A 16 -2.89 -15.43 -0.50
C PHE A 16 -1.74 -14.78 -1.29
N ALA A 17 -1.98 -13.64 -1.93
CA ALA A 17 -0.96 -12.88 -2.65
C ALA A 17 0.16 -12.39 -1.73
N LEU A 18 -0.17 -11.95 -0.51
CA LEU A 18 0.80 -11.48 0.47
C LEU A 18 1.68 -12.64 0.99
N ILE A 19 1.08 -13.80 1.27
CA ILE A 19 1.80 -15.02 1.66
C ILE A 19 2.74 -15.48 0.52
N LEU A 20 2.24 -15.52 -0.71
CA LEU A 20 3.04 -15.89 -1.89
C LEU A 20 4.25 -14.96 -2.05
N LEU A 21 4.05 -13.67 -1.85
CA LEU A 21 5.08 -12.65 -1.94
C LEU A 21 6.13 -12.81 -0.83
N VAL A 22 5.74 -13.10 0.41
CA VAL A 22 6.68 -13.42 1.50
C VAL A 22 7.52 -14.66 1.15
N ILE A 23 6.90 -15.70 0.59
CA ILE A 23 7.59 -16.92 0.16
C ILE A 23 8.63 -16.62 -0.93
N VAL A 24 8.30 -15.78 -1.91
CA VAL A 24 9.24 -15.35 -2.97
C VAL A 24 10.45 -14.60 -2.39
N PHE A 25 10.24 -13.74 -1.39
CA PHE A 25 11.34 -13.02 -0.72
C PHE A 25 12.27 -13.95 0.06
N VAL A 26 11.71 -14.95 0.75
CA VAL A 26 12.48 -15.97 1.48
C VAL A 26 13.29 -16.82 0.51
N LEU A 27 12.69 -17.24 -0.61
CA LEU A 27 13.33 -18.07 -1.65
C LEU A 27 14.49 -17.36 -2.34
N LEU A 28 14.38 -16.05 -2.59
CA LEU A 28 15.44 -15.32 -3.29
C LEU A 28 16.66 -15.02 -2.40
N LYS A 29 16.60 -15.25 -1.07
CA LYS A 29 17.65 -14.84 -0.10
C LYS A 29 18.03 -13.35 -0.21
N VAL A 30 17.03 -12.52 -0.46
CA VAL A 30 17.15 -11.09 -0.88
C VAL A 30 17.13 -10.12 0.29
N VAL A 31 17.67 -10.50 1.45
CA VAL A 31 17.79 -9.55 2.56
C VAL A 31 19.25 -9.13 2.70
N PRO A 32 19.70 -8.08 1.99
CA PRO A 32 21.02 -7.52 2.21
C PRO A 32 21.09 -6.96 3.64
N THR A 33 22.27 -7.00 4.25
CA THR A 33 22.52 -6.49 5.61
C THR A 33 22.10 -5.02 5.77
N SER A 34 22.15 -4.24 4.69
CA SER A 34 21.72 -2.84 4.62
C SER A 34 20.21 -2.64 4.78
N PHE A 35 19.39 -3.68 4.58
CA PHE A 35 17.93 -3.61 4.71
C PHE A 35 17.48 -3.23 6.13
N ARG A 36 18.26 -3.62 7.14
CA ARG A 36 18.02 -3.25 8.55
C ARG A 36 18.05 -1.73 8.77
N TYR A 37 18.97 -1.02 8.12
CA TYR A 37 19.04 0.45 8.19
C TYR A 37 17.91 1.11 7.42
N GLY A 38 17.47 0.51 6.30
CA GLY A 38 16.30 0.96 5.56
C GLY A 38 15.00 0.87 6.38
N ILE A 39 14.79 -0.23 7.10
CA ILE A 39 13.65 -0.36 8.02
C ILE A 39 13.75 0.68 9.14
N LEU A 40 14.93 0.83 9.76
CA LEU A 40 15.12 1.76 10.86
C LEU A 40 14.82 3.21 10.46
N THR A 41 15.29 3.65 9.29
CA THR A 41 15.03 5.00 8.75
C THR A 41 13.55 5.21 8.44
N ALA A 42 12.88 4.24 7.83
CA ALA A 42 11.44 4.32 7.56
C ALA A 42 10.61 4.43 8.85
N VAL A 43 10.94 3.64 9.88
CA VAL A 43 10.28 3.70 11.20
C VAL A 43 10.56 5.03 11.89
N SER A 44 11.78 5.55 11.79
CA SER A 44 12.16 6.84 12.39
C SER A 44 11.36 8.00 11.77
N ILE A 45 11.26 8.02 10.44
CA ILE A 45 10.50 9.03 9.70
C ILE A 45 9.01 8.92 10.04
N SER A 46 8.44 7.70 10.11
CA SER A 46 7.02 7.53 10.42
C SER A 46 6.67 7.98 11.84
N MET A 47 7.56 7.75 12.82
CA MET A 47 7.37 8.26 14.18
C MET A 47 7.35 9.79 14.24
N ILE A 48 8.25 10.45 13.50
CA ILE A 48 8.29 11.92 13.42
C ILE A 48 7.00 12.44 12.79
N ILE A 49 6.62 11.91 11.63
CA ILE A 49 5.40 12.31 10.92
C ILE A 49 4.18 12.11 11.81
N MET A 50 4.02 10.93 12.44
CA MET A 50 2.87 10.62 13.27
C MET A 50 2.73 11.55 14.49
N SER A 51 3.85 12.05 15.02
CA SER A 51 3.87 13.07 16.07
C SER A 51 3.38 14.43 15.56
N MET A 52 3.78 14.81 14.35
CA MET A 52 3.38 16.07 13.72
C MET A 52 1.92 16.08 13.24
N THR A 53 1.36 14.91 12.90
CA THR A 53 -0.03 14.78 12.43
C THR A 53 -1.05 14.75 13.57
N LYS A 54 -0.64 14.86 14.84
CA LYS A 54 -1.57 15.06 15.97
C LYS A 54 -2.19 16.46 15.93
N LYS A 55 -3.03 16.72 14.93
CA LYS A 55 -4.00 17.80 15.00
C LYS A 55 -4.92 17.49 16.18
N LYS A 56 -4.98 18.38 17.19
CA LYS A 56 -6.14 18.40 18.09
C LYS A 56 -7.34 18.60 17.17
N ILE A 57 -8.17 17.58 17.03
CA ILE A 57 -9.38 17.63 16.23
C ILE A 57 -10.35 18.52 17.01
N VAL A 58 -10.17 19.83 16.90
CA VAL A 58 -11.18 20.82 17.26
C VAL A 58 -11.94 21.07 15.98
N ASP A 59 -12.80 20.12 15.60
CA ASP A 59 -13.92 20.37 14.70
C ASP A 59 -14.78 19.11 14.65
N HIS A 60 -15.95 19.19 15.29
CA HIS A 60 -17.02 18.19 15.20
C HIS A 60 -17.90 18.41 13.96
N ASP A 61 -17.40 19.12 12.93
CA ASP A 61 -18.16 19.39 11.71
C ASP A 61 -17.95 18.24 10.70
N GLU A 62 -19.02 17.51 10.43
CA GLU A 62 -19.08 16.38 9.49
C GLU A 62 -18.54 16.75 8.11
N ARG A 63 -18.71 18.02 7.70
CA ARG A 63 -18.22 18.51 6.40
C ARG A 63 -16.69 18.55 6.33
N ASN A 64 -16.03 19.02 7.38
CA ASN A 64 -14.57 19.08 7.43
C ASN A 64 -13.96 17.67 7.41
N TYR A 65 -14.63 16.71 8.07
CA TYR A 65 -14.25 15.30 8.03
C TYR A 65 -14.34 14.70 6.62
N LEU A 66 -15.42 14.99 5.89
CA LEU A 66 -15.59 14.53 4.50
C LEU A 66 -14.56 15.13 3.54
N ILE A 67 -14.17 16.40 3.73
CA ILE A 67 -13.12 17.05 2.93
C ILE A 67 -11.76 16.39 3.20
N ASP A 68 -11.42 16.13 4.46
CA ASP A 68 -10.18 15.44 4.83
C ASP A 68 -10.10 14.02 4.25
N LEU A 69 -11.19 13.25 4.33
CA LEU A 69 -11.28 11.92 3.71
C LEU A 69 -11.08 11.98 2.19
N LYS A 70 -11.73 12.93 1.50
CA LYS A 70 -11.54 13.12 0.05
C LYS A 70 -10.10 13.51 -0.29
N ALA A 71 -9.49 14.41 0.48
CA ALA A 71 -8.10 14.81 0.28
C ALA A 71 -7.14 13.63 0.42
N LYS A 72 -7.34 12.78 1.45
CA LYS A 72 -6.56 11.55 1.65
C LYS A 72 -6.73 10.55 0.51
N ALA A 73 -7.95 10.36 0.02
CA ALA A 73 -8.21 9.47 -1.11
C ALA A 73 -7.52 9.96 -2.40
N VAL A 74 -7.56 11.26 -2.68
CA VAL A 74 -6.86 11.86 -3.83
C VAL A 74 -5.35 11.72 -3.70
N ALA A 75 -4.80 11.99 -2.51
CA ALA A 75 -3.36 11.81 -2.25
C ALA A 75 -2.93 10.35 -2.48
N PHE A 76 -3.74 9.39 -2.04
CA PHE A 76 -3.47 7.96 -2.27
C PHE A 76 -3.45 7.60 -3.76
N ASN A 77 -4.42 8.08 -4.54
CA ASN A 77 -4.46 7.86 -5.99
C ASN A 77 -3.23 8.47 -6.70
N ILE A 78 -2.78 9.65 -6.28
CA ILE A 78 -1.58 10.29 -6.84
C ILE A 78 -0.32 9.46 -6.52
N ILE A 79 -0.18 8.99 -5.27
CA ILE A 79 0.95 8.14 -4.86
C ILE A 79 1.03 6.87 -5.71
N GLU A 80 -0.12 6.28 -6.04
CA GLU A 80 -0.19 5.07 -6.86
C GLU A 80 0.36 5.30 -8.28
N VAL A 81 -0.04 6.41 -8.91
CA VAL A 81 0.48 6.81 -10.24
C VAL A 81 1.99 7.10 -10.18
N VAL A 82 2.43 7.82 -9.13
CA VAL A 82 3.85 8.15 -8.91
C VAL A 82 4.70 6.89 -8.72
N PHE A 83 4.19 5.89 -8.00
CA PHE A 83 4.89 4.60 -7.85
C PHE A 83 5.05 3.86 -9.19
N GLY A 84 4.03 3.88 -10.04
CA GLY A 84 4.12 3.30 -11.39
C GLY A 84 5.20 3.99 -12.24
N LEU A 85 5.24 5.32 -12.22
CA LEU A 85 6.28 6.12 -12.87
C LEU A 85 7.68 5.86 -12.30
N LEU A 86 7.80 5.69 -10.98
CA LEU A 86 9.06 5.38 -10.32
C LEU A 86 9.62 4.04 -10.78
N LEU A 87 8.76 3.02 -10.89
CA LEU A 87 9.13 1.69 -11.37
C LEU A 87 9.64 1.74 -12.82
N LEU A 88 8.95 2.51 -13.67
CA LEU A 88 9.35 2.74 -15.07
C LEU A 88 10.71 3.46 -15.12
N SER A 89 10.89 4.50 -14.30
CA SER A 89 12.15 5.26 -14.18
C SER A 89 13.31 4.36 -13.72
N PHE A 90 13.08 3.50 -12.74
CA PHE A 90 14.09 2.55 -12.25
C PHE A 90 14.47 1.51 -13.31
N SER A 91 13.53 1.12 -14.17
CA SER A 91 13.81 0.22 -15.30
C SER A 91 14.72 0.87 -16.34
N ILE A 92 14.58 2.19 -16.57
CA ILE A 92 15.42 2.94 -17.51
C ILE A 92 16.84 3.13 -16.95
N ILE A 93 16.97 3.35 -15.64
CA ILE A 93 18.26 3.64 -14.97
C ILE A 93 19.10 2.35 -14.74
N HIS A 94 18.65 1.19 -15.22
CA HIS A 94 19.33 -0.10 -15.02
C HIS A 94 19.67 -0.39 -13.55
N ILE A 95 18.76 -0.02 -12.65
CA ILE A 95 18.85 -0.34 -11.23
C ILE A 95 18.90 -1.87 -11.05
N PRO A 96 19.61 -2.38 -10.02
CA PRO A 96 19.68 -3.82 -9.77
C PRO A 96 18.29 -4.45 -9.78
N PHE A 97 18.15 -5.55 -10.53
CA PHE A 97 16.88 -6.26 -10.74
C PHE A 97 16.13 -6.52 -9.44
N ILE A 98 16.87 -6.73 -8.35
CA ILE A 98 16.33 -6.95 -7.02
C ILE A 98 15.54 -5.76 -6.46
N ALA A 99 16.02 -4.53 -6.70
CA ALA A 99 15.34 -3.32 -6.26
C ALA A 99 14.08 -3.08 -7.11
N LEU A 100 14.13 -3.40 -8.41
CA LEU A 100 12.94 -3.37 -9.28
C LEU A 100 11.84 -4.31 -8.78
N VAL A 101 12.20 -5.55 -8.42
CA VAL A 101 11.25 -6.53 -7.86
C VAL A 101 10.68 -6.03 -6.52
N LEU A 102 11.51 -5.46 -5.64
CA LEU A 102 11.05 -4.86 -4.38
C LEU A 102 10.05 -3.72 -4.61
N THR A 103 10.34 -2.82 -5.55
CA THR A 103 9.47 -1.68 -5.86
C THR A 103 8.15 -2.16 -6.47
N LEU A 104 8.17 -3.16 -7.35
CA LEU A 104 6.97 -3.78 -7.91
C LEU A 104 6.10 -4.42 -6.83
N VAL A 105 6.74 -5.12 -5.90
CA VAL A 105 6.09 -5.75 -4.75
C VAL A 105 5.43 -4.70 -3.86
N ALA A 106 6.12 -3.61 -3.52
CA ALA A 106 5.53 -2.52 -2.73
C ALA A 106 4.32 -1.90 -3.44
N TYR A 107 4.40 -1.70 -4.76
CA TYR A 107 3.29 -1.21 -5.56
C TYR A 107 2.08 -2.16 -5.56
N LEU A 108 2.32 -3.47 -5.69
CA LEU A 108 1.26 -4.49 -5.62
C LEU A 108 0.59 -4.52 -4.25
N ILE A 109 1.34 -4.34 -3.16
CA ILE A 109 0.77 -4.25 -1.80
C ILE A 109 -0.16 -3.04 -1.68
N LEU A 110 0.25 -1.87 -2.18
CA LEU A 110 -0.60 -0.68 -2.19
C LEU A 110 -1.90 -0.90 -2.98
N LYS A 111 -1.80 -1.48 -4.18
CA LYS A 111 -2.96 -1.86 -5.02
C LYS A 111 -3.88 -2.85 -4.31
N MET A 112 -3.34 -3.87 -3.65
CA MET A 112 -4.13 -4.83 -2.89
C MET A 112 -4.85 -4.19 -1.71
N CYS A 113 -4.18 -3.36 -0.91
CA CYS A 113 -4.82 -2.61 0.18
C CYS A 113 -5.98 -1.74 -0.34
N ASN A 114 -5.79 -1.06 -1.47
CA ASN A 114 -6.84 -0.26 -2.11
C ASN A 114 -8.06 -1.12 -2.48
N LEU A 115 -7.82 -2.26 -3.14
CA LEU A 115 -8.87 -3.17 -3.58
C LEU A 115 -9.62 -3.81 -2.40
N LEU A 116 -8.92 -4.15 -1.32
CA LEU A 116 -9.52 -4.67 -0.08
C LEU A 116 -10.41 -3.64 0.60
N MET A 117 -9.94 -2.40 0.72
CA MET A 117 -10.72 -1.31 1.31
C MET A 117 -11.94 -0.99 0.44
N PHE A 118 -11.75 -0.90 -0.88
CA PHE A 118 -12.85 -0.71 -1.83
C PHE A 118 -13.91 -1.80 -1.70
N SER A 119 -13.51 -3.07 -1.68
CA SER A 119 -14.43 -4.19 -1.48
C SER A 119 -15.15 -4.13 -0.13
N TYR A 120 -14.48 -3.70 0.94
CA TYR A 120 -15.08 -3.61 2.26
C TYR A 120 -16.17 -2.53 2.29
N TYR A 121 -15.87 -1.33 1.81
CA TYR A 121 -16.82 -0.21 1.83
C TYR A 121 -17.98 -0.39 0.83
N HIS A 122 -17.76 -1.03 -0.33
CA HIS A 122 -18.86 -1.34 -1.26
C HIS A 122 -19.73 -2.53 -0.85
N LYS A 123 -19.25 -3.42 0.02
CA LYS A 123 -20.05 -4.55 0.51
C LYS A 123 -20.95 -4.17 1.69
N ASN A 124 -20.62 -3.07 2.38
CA ASN A 124 -21.26 -2.63 3.62
C ASN A 124 -22.14 -1.37 3.45
N ASN A 125 -22.31 -0.90 2.21
CA ASN A 125 -23.29 0.10 1.75
C ASN A 125 -24.34 -0.61 0.89
#